data_AF-A0A1G3ATU6-F1
#
_entry.id   AF-A0A1G3ATU6-F1
#
_cell.length_a   1.000
_cell.length_b   1.000
_cell.length_c   1.000
_cell.angle_alpha   90.00
_cell.angle_beta   90.00
_cell.angle_gamma   90.00
#
_symmetry.space_group_name_H-M   'P 1'
#
loop_
_entity.id
_entity.type
_entity.pdbx_description
1 polymer ?
#
loop_
_entity_poly.entity_id
_entity_poly.type
_entity_poly.pdbx_seq_one_letter_code
_entity_poly.pdbx_strand_id
1 'polypeptide(L)' 'MGRKKIESLPLYPESRPCHRPTTRRVIDLFARVQRHTLAYRKRRLQVLVTELTRLQRRLLRLFALNPTTYGH' A
#
# COMPACT_ATOMS: atom_id res chain seq x y z
N MET A 1 19.08 -0.89 1.66
CA MET A 1 18.71 0.32 2.43
C MET A 1 17.73 -0.06 3.54
N GLY A 2 18.15 0.11 4.81
CA GLY A 2 17.50 -0.45 5.99
C GLY A 2 16.04 -0.03 6.19
N ARG A 3 15.19 -0.99 6.55
CA ARG A 3 13.79 -0.76 6.92
C ARG A 3 13.75 0.02 8.23
N LYS A 4 13.68 1.36 8.18
CA LYS A 4 13.28 2.15 9.36
C LYS A 4 11.87 1.68 9.74
N LYS A 5 11.75 1.02 10.90
CA LYS A 5 10.46 0.68 11.50
C LYS A 5 9.72 1.99 11.74
N ILE A 6 8.59 2.16 11.07
CA ILE A 6 7.70 3.29 11.33
C ILE A 6 6.78 2.80 12.44
N GLU A 7 6.83 3.45 13.60
CA GLU A 7 6.00 3.06 14.74
C GLU A 7 4.62 3.70 14.71
N SER A 8 4.47 4.85 14.04
CA SER A 8 3.20 5.58 13.96
C SER A 8 3.10 6.46 12.71
N LEU A 9 1.87 6.79 12.32
CA LEU A 9 1.55 7.72 11.23
C LEU A 9 0.40 8.64 11.62
N PRO A 10 0.48 9.96 11.33
CA PRO A 10 -0.66 10.86 11.52
C PRO A 10 -1.68 10.66 10.40
N LEU A 11 -2.65 9.76 10.63
CA LEU A 11 -3.58 9.29 9.59
C LEU A 11 -4.93 10.02 9.57
N TYR A 12 -5.23 10.77 10.60
CA TYR A 12 -6.51 11.43 10.82
C TYR A 12 -6.33 12.95 10.96
N PRO A 13 -7.39 13.76 10.81
CA PRO A 13 -7.31 15.22 10.78
C PRO A 13 -6.65 15.83 12.01
N GLU A 14 -6.83 15.22 13.18
CA GLU A 14 -6.24 15.66 14.45
C GLU A 14 -4.70 15.55 14.49
N SER A 15 -4.07 14.99 13.44
CA SER A 15 -2.61 14.91 13.28
C SER A 15 -1.88 14.18 14.42
N ARG A 16 -2.61 13.37 15.20
CA ARG A 16 -2.06 12.57 16.30
C ARG A 16 -1.31 11.35 15.75
N PRO A 17 -0.22 10.91 16.41
CA PRO A 17 0.47 9.68 16.04
C PRO A 17 -0.48 8.49 16.17
N CYS A 18 -0.74 7.81 15.06
CA CYS A 18 -1.57 6.61 15.04
C CYS A 18 -0.70 5.37 14.81
N HIS A 19 -0.64 4.50 15.80
CA HIS A 19 0.06 3.21 15.73
C HIS A 19 -0.82 2.10 15.14
N ARG A 20 -2.14 2.21 15.35
CA ARG A 20 -3.15 1.20 15.00
C ARG A 20 -4.34 1.87 14.32
N PRO A 21 -4.30 2.08 13.00
CA PRO A 21 -5.42 2.66 12.29
C PRO A 21 -6.60 1.71 12.24
N THR A 22 -7.79 2.29 12.08
CA THR A 22 -9.02 1.52 11.93
C THR A 22 -9.05 0.82 10.57
N THR A 23 -9.70 -0.34 10.51
CA THR A 23 -9.91 -1.09 9.27
C THR A 23 -10.54 -0.22 8.19
N ARG A 24 -11.56 0.58 8.53
CA ARG A 24 -12.23 1.49 7.60
C ARG A 24 -11.24 2.45 6.94
N ARG A 25 -10.37 3.09 7.73
CA ARG A 25 -9.37 4.05 7.23
C ARG A 25 -8.35 3.38 6.31
N VAL A 26 -7.93 2.16 6.65
CA VAL A 26 -7.04 1.38 5.79
C VAL A 26 -7.72 1.08 4.45
N ILE A 27 -8.97 0.60 4.46
CA ILE A 27 -9.73 0.30 3.25
C ILE A 27 -9.89 1.56 2.38
N ASP A 28 -10.26 2.70 2.96
CA ASP A 28 -10.41 3.95 2.22
C ASP A 28 -9.13 4.37 1.49
N LEU A 29 -7.99 4.24 2.17
CA LEU A 29 -6.69 4.61 1.58
C LEU A 29 -6.31 3.73 0.40
N PHE A 30 -6.76 2.48 0.37
CA PHE A 30 -6.43 1.51 -0.69
C PHE A 30 -7.57 1.29 -1.69
N ALA A 31 -8.74 1.90 -1.50
CA ALA A 31 -9.92 1.68 -2.33
C ALA A 31 -9.71 1.94 -3.83
N ARG A 32 -8.76 2.83 -4.18
CA ARG A 32 -8.42 3.18 -5.57
C ARG A 32 -7.24 2.39 -6.15
N VAL A 33 -6.62 1.52 -5.37
CA VAL A 33 -5.52 0.68 -5.84
C VAL A 33 -6.09 -0.46 -6.67
N GLN A 34 -5.58 -0.60 -7.89
CA GLN A 34 -6.02 -1.61 -8.83
C GLN A 34 -4.85 -2.47 -9.29
N ARG A 35 -5.16 -3.73 -9.63
CA ARG A 35 -4.24 -4.66 -10.27
C ARG A 35 -4.92 -5.26 -11.48
N HIS A 36 -4.37 -4.98 -12.65
CA HIS A 36 -4.82 -5.49 -13.93
C HIS A 36 -3.87 -6.58 -14.39
N THR A 37 -4.43 -7.68 -14.88
CA THR A 37 -3.65 -8.79 -15.41
C THR A 37 -4.03 -8.95 -16.89
N LEU A 38 -3.10 -8.62 -17.77
CA LEU A 38 -3.27 -8.73 -19.21
C LEU A 38 -2.76 -10.10 -19.67
N ALA A 39 -3.67 -10.91 -20.21
CA ALA A 39 -3.36 -12.16 -20.88
C ALA A 39 -3.54 -11.99 -22.39
N TYR A 40 -2.50 -12.24 -23.17
CA TYR A 40 -2.56 -12.20 -24.63
C TYR A 40 -2.08 -13.52 -25.23
N ARG A 41 -3.01 -14.40 -25.63
CA ARG A 41 -2.74 -15.70 -26.28
C ARG A 41 -1.59 -16.47 -25.58
N LYS A 42 -0.52 -16.84 -26.31
CA LYS A 42 0.66 -17.55 -25.80
C LYS A 42 1.76 -16.63 -25.24
N ARG A 43 1.52 -15.32 -25.11
CA ARG A 43 2.52 -14.37 -24.57
C ARG A 43 2.46 -14.29 -23.05
N ARG A 44 3.59 -13.85 -22.44
CA ARG A 44 3.71 -13.68 -20.98
C ARG A 44 2.61 -12.77 -20.45
N LEU A 45 2.05 -13.18 -19.31
CA LEU A 45 1.13 -12.39 -18.51
C LEU A 45 1.79 -11.06 -18.13
N GLN A 46 1.18 -9.94 -18.49
CA GLN A 46 1.63 -8.62 -18.05
C GLN A 46 0.75 -8.16 -16.88
N VAL A 47 1.36 -7.78 -15.78
CA VAL A 47 0.66 -7.22 -14.62
C VAL A 47 0.87 -5.72 -14.63
N LEU A 48 -0.22 -4.96 -14.52
CA LEU A 48 -0.21 -3.51 -14.36
C LEU A 48 -0.82 -3.19 -13.01
N VAL A 49 -0.11 -2.44 -12.18
CA VAL A 49 -0.59 -2.04 -10.85
C VAL A 49 -0.61 -0.53 -10.70
N THR A 50 -1.58 -0.01 -9.94
CA THR A 50 -1.58 1.39 -9.54
C THR A 50 -0.34 1.70 -8.70
N GLU A 51 0.37 2.78 -9.04
CA GLU A 51 1.48 3.23 -8.22
C GLU A 51 1.01 3.65 -6.83
N LEU A 52 1.58 3.03 -5.80
CA LEU A 52 1.23 3.37 -4.43
C LEU A 52 1.78 4.75 -4.06
N THR A 53 0.95 5.57 -3.42
CA THR A 53 1.34 6.87 -2.89
C THR A 53 2.35 6.74 -1.74
N ARG A 54 3.03 7.84 -1.39
CA ARG A 54 3.96 7.88 -0.25
C ARG A 54 3.27 7.46 1.06
N LEU A 55 2.01 7.85 1.25
CA LEU A 55 1.23 7.50 2.44
C LEU A 55 0.90 6.00 2.48
N GLN A 56 0.42 5.43 1.37
CA GLN A 56 0.14 3.99 1.27
C GLN A 56 1.40 3.15 1.52
N ARG A 57 2.55 3.52 0.93
CA ARG A 57 3.83 2.84 1.18
C ARG A 57 4.27 2.92 2.64
N ARG A 58 4.04 4.06 3.31
CA ARG A 58 4.31 4.22 4.74
C ARG A 58 3.38 3.35 5.59
N LEU A 59 2.09 3.27 5.24
CA LEU A 59 1.12 2.43 5.93
C LEU A 59 1.48 0.93 5.84
N LEU A 60 1.93 0.47 4.68
CA LEU A 60 2.43 -0.90 4.52
C LEU A 60 3.66 -1.17 5.40
N ARG A 61 4.58 -0.20 5.53
CA ARG A 61 5.72 -0.32 6.44
C ARG A 61 5.32 -0.36 7.92
N LEU A 62 4.28 0.39 8.31
CA LEU A 62 3.71 0.34 9.67
C LEU A 62 3.20 -1.08 9.99
N PHE A 63 2.61 -1.76 9.00
CA PHE A 63 2.17 -3.15 9.12
C PHE A 63 3.26 -4.19 8.82
N ALA A 64 4.52 -3.77 8.67
CA ALA A 64 5.64 -4.63 8.29
C ALA A 64 5.44 -5.41 6.97
N LEU A 65 4.57 -4.92 6.08
CA LEU A 65 4.30 -5.49 4.77
C LEU A 65 5.24 -4.91 3.71
N ASN A 66 5.59 -5.73 2.72
CA ASN A 66 6.39 -5.29 1.58
C ASN A 66 5.47 -4.80 0.44
N PRO A 67 5.59 -3.54 -0.02
CA PRO A 67 4.80 -3.02 -1.13
C PRO A 67 4.92 -3.84 -2.43
N THR A 68 6.08 -4.46 -2.66
CA THR A 68 6.33 -5.23 -3.89
C THR A 68 5.57 -6.56 -3.94
N THR A 69 4.99 -7.01 -2.83
CA THR A 69 4.20 -8.25 -2.79
C THR A 69 2.92 -8.15 -3.62
N TYR A 70 2.37 -6.95 -3.82
CA TYR A 70 1.11 -6.77 -4.55
C TYR A 70 1.29 -6.76 -6.08
N GLY A 71 2.37 -6.17 -6.57
CA GLY A 71 2.77 -6.11 -7.98
C GLY A 71 3.90 -5.10 -8.20
N HIS A 72 4.52 -5.16 -9.38
CA HIS A 72 5.62 -4.30 -9.81
C HIS A 72 5.21 -3.48 -11.02
#